data_AF-A0A948Q0W5-F1
#
_entry.id   AF-A0A948Q0W5-F1
#
_cell.length_a   1.000
_cell.length_b   1.000
_cell.length_c   1.000
_cell.angle_alpha   90.00
_cell.angle_beta   90.00
_cell.angle_gamma   90.00
#
_symmetry.space_group_name_H-M   'P 1'
#
loop_
_entity.id
_entity.type
_entity.pdbx_description
1 polymer ?
#
loop_
_entity_poly.entity_id
_entity_poly.type
_entity_poly.pdbx_seq_one_letter_code
_entity_poly.pdbx_strand_id
1 'polypeptide(L)'
;MFGKKKKEGAPVKIDGHLSRRIGSEWGKIAMPGDHWVNYLAVKRPRSENKDIVDVRIFDEFKANEKKVKVLDYASLDSHPDLVLLEGWLDDKSKKTDIKAKKAA
;
A
#
# COMPACT_ATOMS: atom_id res chain seq x y z
N MET A 1 3.85 -28.97 -6.98
CA MET A 1 3.13 -27.82 -6.39
C MET A 1 4.13 -26.70 -6.10
N PHE A 2 4.33 -25.78 -7.03
CA PHE A 2 5.22 -24.63 -6.80
C PHE A 2 4.37 -23.40 -6.50
N GLY A 3 4.03 -23.22 -5.22
CA GLY A 3 3.53 -21.93 -4.75
C GLY A 3 4.64 -20.91 -4.98
N LYS A 4 4.50 -20.05 -5.99
CA LYS A 4 5.38 -18.90 -6.18
C LYS A 4 5.33 -18.10 -4.87
N LYS A 5 6.37 -18.21 -4.04
CA LYS A 5 6.58 -17.28 -2.93
C LYS A 5 6.58 -15.89 -3.57
N LYS A 6 5.50 -15.14 -3.40
CA LYS A 6 5.48 -13.72 -3.76
C LYS A 6 6.69 -13.11 -3.04
N LYS A 7 7.58 -12.46 -3.80
CA LYS A 7 8.74 -11.77 -3.22
C LYS A 7 8.22 -10.86 -2.10
N GLU A 8 8.78 -10.97 -0.90
CA GLU A 8 8.46 -10.06 0.19
C GLU A 8 8.61 -8.62 -0.32
N GLY A 9 7.58 -7.79 -0.14
CA GLY A 9 7.54 -6.44 -0.72
C GLY A 9 6.71 -6.28 -1.99
N ALA A 10 6.36 -7.35 -2.71
CA ALA A 10 5.63 -7.23 -3.97
C ALA A 10 4.25 -6.55 -3.80
N PRO A 11 3.79 -5.77 -4.78
CA PRO A 11 2.45 -5.20 -4.76
C PRO A 11 1.38 -6.29 -4.64
N VAL A 12 0.48 -6.11 -3.68
CA VAL A 12 -0.67 -6.98 -3.47
C VAL A 12 -1.95 -6.18 -3.61
N LYS A 13 -2.99 -6.81 -4.16
CA LYS A 13 -4.32 -6.20 -4.19
C LYS A 13 -4.80 -5.95 -2.77
N ILE A 14 -5.51 -4.84 -2.59
CA ILE A 14 -6.13 -4.50 -1.32
C ILE A 14 -7.31 -5.45 -1.10
N ASP A 15 -7.16 -6.34 -0.12
CA ASP A 15 -8.23 -7.23 0.30
C ASP A 15 -9.20 -6.52 1.28
N GLY A 16 -10.38 -7.11 1.48
CA GLY A 16 -11.41 -6.51 2.34
C GLY A 16 -10.99 -6.33 3.82
N HIS A 17 -9.99 -7.06 4.29
CA HIS A 17 -9.46 -6.89 5.64
C HIS A 17 -8.51 -5.67 5.70
N LEU A 18 -7.65 -5.48 4.70
CA LEU A 18 -6.84 -4.26 4.57
C LEU A 18 -7.73 -3.02 4.33
N SER A 19 -8.75 -3.13 3.47
CA SER A 19 -9.71 -2.04 3.23
C SER A 19 -10.39 -1.59 4.52
N ARG A 20 -10.80 -2.54 5.37
CA ARG A 20 -11.47 -2.26 6.64
C ARG A 20 -10.52 -1.62 7.67
N ARG A 21 -9.24 -1.99 7.67
CA ARG A 21 -8.20 -1.38 8.54
C ARG A 21 -7.88 0.06 8.15
N ILE A 22 -7.87 0.36 6.85
CA ILE A 22 -7.71 1.73 6.34
C ILE A 22 -8.95 2.57 6.70
N GLY A 23 -10.14 1.98 6.59
CA GLY A 23 -11.38 2.55 7.12
C GLY A 23 -11.66 3.96 6.61
N SER A 24 -11.67 4.93 7.54
CA SER A 24 -12.03 6.33 7.29
C SER A 24 -11.02 7.10 6.42
N GLU A 25 -9.77 6.62 6.30
CA GLU A 25 -8.77 7.28 5.47
C GLU A 25 -9.09 7.17 3.99
N TRP A 26 -9.82 6.13 3.58
CA TRP A 26 -10.31 6.01 2.20
C TRP A 26 -11.10 7.25 1.77
N GLY A 27 -12.00 7.72 2.63
CA GLY A 27 -12.84 8.88 2.34
C GLY A 27 -12.09 10.21 2.28
N LYS A 28 -10.82 10.25 2.71
CA LYS A 28 -9.97 11.46 2.66
C LYS A 28 -9.17 11.57 1.35
N ILE A 29 -9.08 10.49 0.59
CA ILE A 29 -8.43 10.50 -0.71
C ILE A 29 -9.43 11.10 -1.69
N ALA A 30 -9.02 12.14 -2.42
CA ALA A 30 -9.82 12.61 -3.54
C ALA A 30 -9.92 11.44 -4.55
N MET A 31 -11.12 10.88 -4.70
CA MET A 31 -11.40 9.75 -5.58
C MET A 31 -11.93 10.26 -6.92
N PRO A 32 -11.08 10.51 -7.94
CA PRO A 32 -11.58 10.71 -9.29
C PRO A 32 -11.99 9.34 -9.86
N GLY A 33 -13.22 8.90 -9.59
CA GLY A 33 -13.84 7.72 -10.20
C GLY A 33 -13.61 6.36 -9.52
N ASP A 34 -14.13 5.29 -10.14
CA ASP A 34 -14.15 3.87 -9.68
C ASP A 34 -12.77 3.15 -9.71
N HIS A 35 -11.67 3.88 -9.64
CA HIS A 35 -10.33 3.34 -9.90
C HIS A 35 -9.74 2.53 -8.73
N TRP A 36 -10.45 2.45 -7.59
CA TRP A 36 -9.99 1.78 -6.38
C TRP A 36 -9.66 0.30 -6.57
N VAL A 37 -10.25 -0.35 -7.58
CA VAL A 37 -9.97 -1.75 -7.95
C VAL A 37 -8.52 -1.97 -8.42
N ASN A 38 -7.86 -0.91 -8.89
CA ASN A 38 -6.47 -0.93 -9.37
C ASN A 38 -5.47 -0.51 -8.28
N TYR A 39 -5.93 -0.24 -7.07
CA TYR A 39 -5.04 0.11 -5.98
C TYR A 39 -4.30 -1.13 -5.48
N LEU A 40 -2.99 -0.97 -5.34
CA LEU A 40 -2.10 -1.99 -4.85
C LEU A 40 -1.43 -1.50 -3.57
N ALA A 41 -1.24 -2.42 -2.64
CA ALA A 41 -0.49 -2.22 -1.41
C ALA A 41 0.85 -2.92 -1.50
N VAL A 42 1.94 -2.24 -1.15
CA VAL A 42 3.24 -2.85 -0.89
C VAL A 42 3.45 -2.91 0.61
N LYS A 43 3.98 -4.04 1.08
CA LYS A 43 4.16 -4.33 2.51
C LYS A 43 5.62 -4.63 2.78
N ARG A 44 6.20 -4.01 3.80
CA ARG A 44 7.59 -4.23 4.21
C ARG A 44 7.65 -4.53 5.72
N PRO A 45 8.10 -5.71 6.15
CA PRO A 45 8.34 -5.98 7.57
C PRO A 45 9.50 -5.10 8.07
N ARG A 46 9.38 -4.57 9.29
CA ARG A 46 10.48 -3.82 9.92
C ARG A 46 11.56 -4.76 10.43
N SER A 47 12.81 -4.33 10.28
CA SER A 47 13.98 -5.09 10.73
C SER A 47 13.99 -5.30 12.25
N GLU A 48 13.53 -4.31 13.01
CA GLU A 48 13.45 -4.37 14.48
C GLU A 48 12.27 -5.21 14.99
N ASN A 49 11.16 -5.23 14.26
CA ASN A 49 9.97 -5.95 14.68
C ASN A 49 9.22 -6.52 13.48
N LYS A 50 9.28 -7.85 13.32
CA LYS A 50 8.60 -8.59 12.24
C LYS A 50 7.08 -8.56 12.37
N ASP A 51 6.55 -8.26 13.56
CA ASP A 51 5.12 -8.11 13.81
C ASP A 51 4.58 -6.78 13.24
N ILE A 52 5.47 -5.80 13.02
CA ILE A 52 5.14 -4.49 12.45
C ILE A 52 5.52 -4.48 10.96
N VAL A 53 4.52 -4.21 10.13
CA VAL A 53 4.64 -4.15 8.69
C VAL A 53 4.29 -2.76 8.21
N ASP A 54 5.24 -2.09 7.58
CA ASP A 54 4.98 -0.84 6.89
C ASP A 54 4.17 -1.13 5.62
N VAL A 55 3.15 -0.33 5.38
CA VAL A 55 2.27 -0.47 4.21
C VAL A 55 2.18 0.86 3.49
N ARG A 56 2.35 0.81 2.17
CA ARG A 56 2.07 1.92 1.26
C ARG A 56 1.10 1.46 0.20
N ILE A 57 0.18 2.35 -0.14
CA ILE A 57 -0.87 2.12 -1.12
C ILE A 57 -0.71 3.13 -2.23
N PHE A 58 -0.75 2.63 -3.45
CA PHE A 58 -0.61 3.43 -4.67
C PHE A 58 -1.61 2.97 -5.71
N ASP A 59 -1.84 3.82 -6.70
CA ASP A 59 -2.66 3.49 -7.86
C ASP A 59 -1.77 2.91 -8.97
N GLU A 60 -2.02 1.66 -9.36
CA GLU A 60 -1.31 1.01 -10.46
C GLU A 60 -1.47 1.79 -11.77
N PHE A 61 -2.63 2.40 -12.00
CA PHE A 61 -2.90 3.18 -13.21
C PHE A 61 -2.03 4.43 -13.25
N LYS A 62 -2.03 5.25 -12.17
CA LYS A 62 -1.17 6.44 -12.08
C LYS A 62 0.31 6.09 -12.15
N ALA A 63 0.73 5.01 -11.51
CA ALA A 63 2.10 4.54 -11.60
C ALA A 63 2.47 4.20 -13.05
N ASN A 64 1.59 3.51 -13.77
CA ASN A 64 1.79 3.18 -15.18
C ASN A 64 1.75 4.41 -16.11
N GLU A 65 0.87 5.39 -15.85
CA GLU A 65 0.85 6.68 -16.55
C GLU A 65 2.18 7.43 -16.40
N LYS A 66 2.77 7.39 -15.19
CA LYS A 66 4.11 7.94 -14.92
C LYS A 66 5.25 7.01 -15.36
N LYS A 67 4.94 5.86 -15.97
CA LYS A 67 5.90 4.82 -16.38
C LYS A 67 6.76 4.28 -15.22
N VAL A 68 6.24 4.34 -14.00
CA VAL A 68 6.87 3.83 -12.78
C VAL A 68 6.40 2.40 -12.53
N LYS A 69 7.35 1.46 -12.57
CA LYS A 69 7.08 0.07 -12.24
C LYS A 69 7.35 -0.19 -10.76
N VAL A 70 6.29 -0.25 -9.96
CA VAL A 70 6.40 -0.56 -8.53
C VAL A 70 6.64 -2.06 -8.36
N LEU A 71 7.84 -2.44 -7.92
CA LEU A 71 8.20 -3.84 -7.66
C LEU A 71 8.18 -4.17 -6.17
N ASP A 72 8.46 -3.17 -5.34
CA ASP A 72 8.62 -3.30 -3.90
C ASP A 72 8.31 -1.98 -3.19
N TYR A 73 8.39 -2.01 -1.86
CA TYR A 73 8.16 -0.85 -1.01
C TYR A 73 9.11 0.32 -1.33
N ALA A 74 10.37 0.03 -1.66
CA ALA A 74 11.39 1.02 -1.97
C ALA A 74 11.21 1.68 -3.34
N SER A 75 10.54 1.01 -4.28
CA SER A 75 10.18 1.60 -5.59
C SER A 75 9.38 2.90 -5.44
N LEU A 76 8.64 3.07 -4.34
CA LEU A 76 7.87 4.26 -4.04
C LEU A 76 8.68 5.35 -3.29
N ASP A 77 9.88 5.06 -2.79
CA ASP A 77 10.72 6.06 -2.11
C ASP A 77 11.14 7.18 -3.07
N SER A 78 11.37 6.84 -4.35
CA SER A 78 11.67 7.81 -5.41
C SER A 78 10.42 8.54 -5.94
N HIS A 79 9.22 8.03 -5.62
CA HIS A 79 7.93 8.54 -6.14
C HIS A 79 6.89 8.66 -5.01
N PRO A 80 7.15 9.49 -3.97
CA PRO A 80 6.23 9.66 -2.84
C PRO A 80 4.91 10.30 -3.25
N ASP A 81 4.85 10.90 -4.44
CA ASP A 81 3.67 11.47 -5.09
C ASP A 81 2.68 10.43 -5.62
N LEU A 82 3.14 9.20 -5.89
CA LEU A 82 2.28 8.07 -6.27
C LEU A 82 1.63 7.39 -5.06
N VAL A 83 2.13 7.67 -3.85
CA VAL A 83 1.63 7.09 -2.61
C VAL A 83 0.36 7.81 -2.19
N LEU A 84 -0.76 7.09 -2.25
CA LEU A 84 -2.08 7.59 -1.84
C LEU A 84 -2.28 7.45 -0.34
N LEU A 85 -1.82 6.34 0.24
CA LEU A 85 -1.80 6.17 1.68
C LEU A 85 -0.49 5.53 2.12
N GLU A 86 -0.03 5.91 3.29
CA GLU A 86 1.14 5.28 3.91
C GLU A 86 0.97 5.12 5.41
N GLY A 87 1.68 4.15 5.96
CA GLY A 87 1.61 3.87 7.37
C GLY A 87 2.19 2.52 7.75
N TRP A 88 1.76 2.00 8.89
CA TRP A 88 2.16 0.71 9.40
C TRP A 88 0.99 -0.03 10.04
N LEU A 89 1.09 -1.35 10.06
CA LEU A 89 0.19 -2.25 10.77
C LEU A 89 0.98 -3.18 11.67
N ASP A 90 0.44 -3.44 12.85
CA ASP A 90 0.96 -4.39 13.81
C ASP A 90 -0.04 -5.55 13.90
N ASP A 91 0.38 -6.73 13.42
CA ASP A 91 -0.49 -7.91 13.42
C ASP A 91 -0.64 -8.53 14.81
N LYS A 92 0.26 -8.26 15.75
CA LYS A 92 0.19 -8.74 17.13
C LYS A 92 -0.79 -7.93 17.97
N SER A 93 -0.68 -6.60 17.92
CA SER A 93 -1.58 -5.71 18.66
C SER A 93 -2.87 -5.36 17.91
N LYS A 94 -2.99 -5.79 16.64
CA LYS A 94 -4.06 -5.42 15.71
C LYS A 94 -4.21 -3.91 15.51
N LYS A 95 -3.16 -3.15 15.82
CA LYS A 95 -3.13 -1.69 15.64
C LYS A 95 -2.70 -1.38 14.22
N THR A 96 -3.22 -0.28 13.69
CA THR A 96 -2.81 0.26 12.40
C THR A 96 -2.78 1.77 12.48
N ASP A 97 -1.74 2.38 11.93
CA ASP A 97 -1.66 3.81 11.67
C ASP A 97 -1.37 3.95 10.18
N ILE A 98 -2.44 3.99 9.38
CA ILE A 98 -2.38 4.31 7.96
C ILE A 98 -3.01 5.68 7.82
N LYS A 99 -2.40 6.56 7.03
CA LYS A 99 -2.89 7.91 6.77
C LYS A 99 -2.98 8.15 5.28
N ALA A 100 -4.06 8.79 4.87
CA ALA A 100 -4.18 9.28 3.50
C ALA A 100 -3.15 10.40 3.29
N LYS A 101 -2.28 10.19 2.29
CA LYS A 101 -1.43 11.25 1.78
C LYS A 101 -2.27 12.02 0.78
N LYS A 102 -2.41 13.33 0.98
CA LYS A 102 -2.92 14.18 -0.11
C LYS A 102 -1.93 14.04 -1.26
N ALA A 103 -2.34 13.35 -2.32
CA ALA A 103 -1.69 13.50 -3.61
C ALA A 103 -1.74 15.00 -3.93
N ALA A 104 -0.58 15.65 -3.90
CA ALA A 104 -0.44 17.07 -4.19
C ALA A 104 -0.80 17.38 -5.65
#